data_AF-V4LCA9-F1
#
_entry.id   AF-V4LCA9-F1
#
_cell.length_a   1.000
_cell.length_b   1.000
_cell.length_c   1.000
_cell.angle_alpha   90.00
_cell.angle_beta   90.00
_cell.angle_gamma   90.00
#
_symmetry.space_group_name_H-M   'P 1'
#
loop_
_entity.id
_entity.type
_entity.pdbx_description
1 polymer ?
#
loop_
_entity_poly.entity_id
_entity_poly.type
_entity_poly.pdbx_seq_one_letter_code
_entity_poly.pdbx_strand_id
1 'polypeptide(L)'
;MENKWSSGLCSCMEDGETACLTCFCPCITFGRIADILDKGSTGCGKCGMFYGLICCVIGLPCLFSYMYRTKMREMYELQESPASDCITHCFCECCALCQEYRELKAHDNVDPSL
;
A
#
# COMPACT_ATOMS: atom_id res chain seq x y z
N MET A 1 -15.30 16.06 6.72
CA MET A 1 -15.82 15.52 5.44
C MET A 1 -14.72 14.60 4.96
N GLU A 2 -15.01 13.33 4.72
CA GLU A 2 -13.98 12.39 4.25
C GLU A 2 -13.70 12.63 2.76
N ASN A 3 -12.43 12.57 2.38
CA ASN A 3 -11.96 12.65 1.01
C ASN A 3 -12.23 11.33 0.28
N LYS A 4 -12.37 11.42 -1.05
CA LYS A 4 -12.47 10.25 -1.92
C LYS A 4 -11.07 9.81 -2.36
N TRP A 5 -10.86 8.51 -2.47
CA TRP A 5 -9.70 7.95 -3.14
C TRP A 5 -9.57 8.51 -4.55
N SER A 6 -8.35 8.79 -4.98
CA SER A 6 -8.06 9.30 -6.34
C SER A 6 -8.37 8.28 -7.44
N SER A 7 -8.30 6.98 -7.11
CA SER A 7 -8.55 5.87 -8.03
C SER A 7 -9.33 4.74 -7.37
N GLY A 8 -9.99 3.91 -8.19
CA GLY A 8 -10.65 2.69 -7.71
C GLY A 8 -9.66 1.60 -7.32
N LEU A 9 -10.11 0.65 -6.49
CA LEU A 9 -9.27 -0.46 -6.01
C LEU A 9 -8.74 -1.31 -7.19
N CYS A 10 -9.62 -1.71 -8.11
CA CYS A 10 -9.25 -2.56 -9.26
C CYS A 10 -8.63 -1.81 -10.45
N SER A 11 -8.33 -0.52 -10.31
CA SER A 11 -7.57 0.25 -11.32
C SER A 11 -6.07 -0.11 -11.33
N CYS A 12 -5.66 -1.25 -10.74
CA CYS A 12 -4.27 -1.72 -10.76
C CYS A 12 -3.73 -1.91 -12.18
N MET A 13 -4.57 -2.35 -13.14
CA MET A 13 -4.16 -2.56 -14.54
C MET A 13 -3.92 -1.28 -15.34
N GLU A 14 -4.26 -0.10 -14.79
CA GLU A 14 -3.99 1.19 -15.46
C GLU A 14 -2.49 1.55 -15.40
N ASP A 15 -1.75 1.00 -14.42
CA ASP A 15 -0.30 1.13 -14.30
C ASP A 15 0.34 -0.27 -14.27
N GLY A 16 0.58 -0.81 -15.47
CA GLY A 16 1.10 -2.16 -15.64
C GLY A 16 2.49 -2.38 -15.03
N GLU A 17 3.31 -1.33 -14.89
CA GLU A 17 4.63 -1.43 -14.27
C GLU A 17 4.51 -1.61 -12.76
N THR A 18 3.73 -0.75 -12.10
CA THR A 18 3.43 -0.86 -10.67
C THR A 18 2.74 -2.18 -10.37
N ALA A 19 1.75 -2.58 -11.18
CA ALA A 19 1.06 -3.87 -11.01
C ALA A 19 2.01 -5.06 -11.16
N CYS A 20 2.94 -5.04 -12.12
CA CYS A 20 3.96 -6.09 -12.25
C CYS A 20 4.87 -6.10 -11.02
N LEU A 21 5.42 -4.95 -10.61
CA LEU A 21 6.31 -4.87 -9.45
C LEU A 21 5.61 -5.36 -8.18
N THR A 22 4.38 -4.94 -7.92
CA THR A 22 3.61 -5.38 -6.75
C THR A 22 3.23 -6.86 -6.83
N CYS A 23 2.98 -7.39 -8.03
CA CYS A 23 2.68 -8.81 -8.20
C CYS A 23 3.91 -9.71 -7.96
N PHE A 24 5.08 -9.32 -8.48
CA PHE A 24 6.31 -10.11 -8.34
C PHE A 24 7.08 -9.82 -7.05
N CYS A 25 6.98 -8.60 -6.51
CA CYS A 25 7.73 -8.11 -5.36
C CYS A 25 6.86 -7.20 -4.46
N PRO A 26 5.76 -7.72 -3.87
CA PRO A 26 4.85 -6.91 -3.03
C PRO A 26 5.56 -6.30 -1.82
N CYS A 27 6.60 -6.96 -1.30
CA CYS A 27 7.41 -6.45 -0.19
C CYS A 27 8.15 -5.13 -0.52
N ILE A 28 8.55 -4.93 -1.78
CA ILE A 28 9.21 -3.70 -2.21
C ILE A 28 8.19 -2.57 -2.30
N THR A 29 7.05 -2.81 -2.95
CA THR A 29 5.97 -1.83 -3.03
C THR A 29 5.50 -1.42 -1.64
N PHE A 30 5.23 -2.40 -0.77
CA PHE A 30 4.83 -2.13 0.61
C PHE A 30 5.91 -1.38 1.40
N GLY A 31 7.18 -1.78 1.27
CA GLY A 31 8.30 -1.10 1.91
C GLY A 31 8.38 0.38 1.54
N ARG A 32 8.18 0.71 0.26
CA ARG A 32 8.13 2.10 -0.23
C ARG A 32 6.95 2.88 0.36
N ILE A 33 5.75 2.29 0.35
CA ILE A 33 4.56 2.89 0.96
C ILE A 33 4.82 3.20 2.44
N ALA A 34 5.32 2.22 3.19
CA ALA A 34 5.63 2.37 4.60
C ALA A 34 6.67 3.46 4.86
N ASP A 35 7.73 3.52 4.06
CA ASP A 35 8.78 4.53 4.19
C ASP A 35 8.24 5.96 4.03
N ILE A 36 7.39 6.17 3.03
CA ILE A 36 6.78 7.48 2.76
C ILE A 36 5.82 7.84 3.92
N LEU A 37 4.95 6.92 4.32
CA LEU A 37 3.99 7.16 5.42
C LEU A 37 4.69 7.35 6.78
N ASP A 38 5.85 6.74 6.98
CA ASP A 38 6.68 6.88 8.18
C ASP A 38 7.70 8.03 8.07
N LYS A 39 7.70 8.78 6.96
CA LYS A 39 8.65 9.87 6.67
C LYS A 39 10.11 9.45 6.83
N GLY A 40 10.43 8.21 6.44
CA GLY A 40 11.77 7.61 6.54
C GLY A 40 12.17 7.08 7.92
N SER A 41 11.29 7.15 8.94
CA SER A 41 11.64 6.77 10.32
C SER A 41 11.94 5.28 10.48
N THR A 42 11.24 4.43 9.73
CA THR A 42 11.36 2.97 9.78
C THR A 42 12.34 2.44 8.72
N GLY A 43 12.52 3.16 7.62
CA GLY A 43 13.35 2.77 6.48
C GLY A 43 12.66 1.71 5.61
N CYS A 44 12.53 1.98 4.30
CA CYS A 44 11.91 1.13 3.27
C CYS A 44 12.26 -0.37 3.41
N GLY A 45 13.53 -0.68 3.70
CA GLY A 45 13.99 -2.06 3.84
C GLY A 45 13.42 -2.83 5.03
N LYS A 46 13.11 -2.18 6.16
CA LYS A 46 12.67 -2.90 7.37
C LYS A 46 11.21 -3.33 7.28
N CYS A 47 10.32 -2.41 6.89
CA CYS A 47 8.90 -2.72 6.72
C CYS A 47 8.67 -3.70 5.57
N GLY A 48 9.39 -3.56 4.45
CA GLY A 48 9.38 -4.55 3.37
C GLY A 48 9.87 -5.93 3.81
N MET A 49 10.94 -6.00 4.61
CA MET A 49 11.45 -7.25 5.19
C MET A 49 10.43 -7.90 6.13
N PHE A 50 9.83 -7.14 7.05
CA PHE A 50 8.80 -7.68 7.95
C PHE A 50 7.58 -8.18 7.19
N TYR A 51 7.13 -7.43 6.19
CA TYR A 51 6.05 -7.86 5.31
C TYR A 51 6.39 -9.19 4.60
N GLY A 52 7.58 -9.29 4.03
CA GLY A 52 8.06 -10.52 3.38
C GLY A 52 8.16 -11.70 4.35
N LEU A 53 8.68 -11.48 5.56
CA LEU A 53 8.77 -12.52 6.59
C LEU A 53 7.39 -12.99 7.04
N ILE A 54 6.43 -12.08 7.26
CA ILE A 54 5.06 -12.44 7.61
C ILE A 54 4.42 -13.22 6.46
N CYS A 55 4.63 -12.80 5.22
CA CYS A 55 4.17 -13.53 4.03
C CYS A 55 4.74 -14.96 3.99
N CYS A 56 6.04 -15.14 4.20
CA CYS A 56 6.71 -16.45 4.10
C CYS A 56 6.46 -17.37 5.30
N VAL A 57 6.33 -16.83 6.52
CA VAL A 57 6.24 -17.62 7.76
C VAL A 57 4.80 -17.82 8.21
N ILE A 58 3.99 -16.76 8.14
CA ILE A 58 2.60 -16.74 8.65
C ILE A 58 1.60 -16.94 7.50
N GLY A 59 1.93 -16.49 6.28
CA GLY A 59 1.05 -16.58 5.11
C GLY A 59 -0.06 -15.51 5.08
N LEU A 60 -0.11 -14.60 6.05
CA LEU A 60 -1.10 -13.52 6.12
C LEU A 60 -0.42 -12.14 6.20
N PRO A 61 0.21 -11.67 5.11
CA PRO A 61 0.81 -10.34 5.08
C PRO A 61 -0.22 -9.22 5.28
N CYS A 62 -1.51 -9.48 4.97
CA CYS A 62 -2.59 -8.53 5.15
C CYS A 62 -2.70 -7.99 6.59
N LEU A 63 -2.33 -8.78 7.61
CA LEU A 63 -2.35 -8.37 9.03
C LEU A 63 -1.39 -7.22 9.35
N PHE A 64 -0.37 -7.03 8.53
CA PHE A 64 0.58 -5.94 8.69
C PHE A 64 0.28 -4.79 7.73
N SER A 65 -0.07 -5.08 6.48
CA SER A 65 -0.30 -4.04 5.48
C SER A 65 -1.58 -3.24 5.69
N TYR A 66 -2.65 -3.84 6.22
CA TYR A 66 -3.88 -3.08 6.48
C TYR A 66 -3.65 -1.90 7.44
N MET A 67 -2.72 -2.04 8.39
CA MET A 67 -2.41 -0.97 9.35
C MET A 67 -1.86 0.27 8.65
N TYR A 68 -1.07 0.08 7.58
CA TYR A 68 -0.53 1.19 6.80
C TYR A 68 -1.57 1.83 5.91
N ARG A 69 -2.53 1.05 5.38
CA ARG A 69 -3.70 1.61 4.71
C ARG A 69 -4.56 2.43 5.66
N THR A 70 -4.82 1.95 6.87
CA THR A 70 -5.53 2.73 7.90
C THR A 70 -4.78 4.02 8.22
N LYS A 71 -3.46 3.94 8.42
CA LYS A 71 -2.61 5.12 8.64
C LYS A 71 -2.68 6.12 7.49
N MET A 72 -2.64 5.65 6.24
CA MET A 72 -2.80 6.50 5.06
C MET A 72 -4.15 7.21 5.06
N ARG A 73 -5.24 6.46 5.31
CA ARG A 73 -6.58 7.04 5.37
C ARG A 73 -6.71 8.11 6.45
N GLU A 74 -6.14 7.88 7.62
CA GLU A 74 -6.12 8.87 8.70
C GLU A 74 -5.32 10.12 8.30
N MET A 75 -4.18 9.97 7.63
CA MET A 75 -3.35 11.11 7.24
C MET A 75 -3.94 11.98 6.13
N TYR A 76 -4.63 11.38 5.15
CA TYR A 76 -5.25 12.10 4.04
C TYR A 76 -6.79 12.26 4.21
N GLU A 77 -7.32 11.92 5.38
CA GLU A 77 -8.75 11.93 5.72
C GLU A 77 -9.62 11.17 4.69
N LEU A 78 -9.15 10.03 4.21
CA LEU A 78 -9.83 9.24 3.16
C LEU A 78 -10.91 8.33 3.74
N GLN A 79 -11.99 8.19 2.98
CA GLN A 79 -13.10 7.29 3.34
C GLN A 79 -12.71 5.81 3.33
N GLU A 80 -13.38 5.03 4.16
CA GLU A 80 -13.33 3.57 4.10
C GLU A 80 -14.11 3.07 2.87
N SER A 81 -13.39 2.63 1.83
CA SER A 81 -13.97 2.15 0.58
C SER A 81 -12.99 1.24 -0.16
N PRO A 82 -13.46 0.16 -0.82
CA PRO A 82 -14.85 -0.30 -0.92
C PRO A 82 -15.33 -1.12 0.29
N ALA A 83 -14.42 -1.55 1.15
CA ALA A 83 -14.68 -2.28 2.40
C ALA A 83 -13.63 -1.84 3.44
N SER A 84 -13.66 -2.44 4.63
CA SER A 84 -12.66 -2.18 5.66
C SER A 84 -11.25 -2.51 5.17
N ASP A 85 -10.24 -1.84 5.72
CA ASP A 85 -8.85 -1.98 5.28
C ASP A 85 -8.37 -3.44 5.39
N CYS A 86 -8.77 -4.13 6.45
CA CYS A 86 -8.45 -5.54 6.66
C CYS A 86 -9.04 -6.43 5.56
N ILE A 87 -10.32 -6.26 5.22
CA ILE A 87 -10.98 -7.02 4.14
C ILE A 87 -10.33 -6.68 2.80
N THR A 88 -10.07 -5.40 2.56
CA THR A 88 -9.47 -4.93 1.30
C THR A 88 -8.08 -5.55 1.07
N HIS A 89 -7.23 -5.60 2.09
CA HIS A 89 -5.93 -6.26 2.01
C HIS A 89 -6.03 -7.78 1.92
N CYS A 90 -6.84 -8.44 2.77
CA CYS A 90 -6.88 -9.90 2.75
C CYS A 90 -7.49 -10.50 1.48
N PHE A 91 -8.37 -9.79 0.77
CA PHE A 91 -8.95 -10.26 -0.50
C PHE A 91 -8.33 -9.63 -1.76
N CYS A 92 -7.68 -8.47 -1.63
CA CYS A 92 -7.23 -7.69 -2.78
C CYS A 92 -5.89 -6.98 -2.53
N GLU A 93 -4.97 -7.64 -1.82
CA GLU A 93 -3.67 -7.11 -1.39
C GLU A 93 -2.91 -6.34 -2.48
N CYS A 94 -2.71 -6.95 -3.66
CA CYS A 94 -1.96 -6.31 -4.75
C CYS A 94 -2.64 -5.02 -5.25
N CYS A 95 -3.96 -5.05 -5.42
CA CYS A 95 -4.74 -3.89 -5.83
C CYS A 95 -4.75 -2.80 -4.77
N ALA A 96 -4.84 -3.18 -3.49
CA ALA A 96 -4.76 -2.27 -2.36
C ALA A 96 -3.42 -1.53 -2.35
N LEU A 97 -2.31 -2.27 -2.44
CA LEU A 97 -0.96 -1.70 -2.52
C LEU A 97 -0.78 -0.81 -3.75
N CYS A 98 -1.31 -1.19 -4.92
CA CYS A 98 -1.26 -0.35 -6.11
C CYS A 98 -2.05 0.96 -5.93
N GLN A 99 -3.24 0.89 -5.34
CA GLN A 99 -4.07 2.07 -5.06
C GLN A 99 -3.37 3.02 -4.09
N GLU A 100 -2.82 2.49 -3.00
CA GLU A 100 -2.04 3.23 -2.01
C GLU A 100 -0.82 3.91 -2.62
N TYR A 101 -0.08 3.18 -3.46
CA TYR A 101 1.08 3.74 -4.14
C TYR A 101 0.72 4.91 -5.07
N ARG A 102 -0.39 4.80 -5.80
CA ARG A 102 -0.89 5.90 -6.64
C ARG A 102 -1.36 7.08 -5.83
N GLU A 103 -2.02 6.84 -4.70
CA GLU A 103 -2.46 7.91 -3.81
C GLU A 103 -1.27 8.72 -3.29
N LEU A 104 -0.20 8.04 -2.86
CA LEU A 104 1.06 8.69 -2.48
C LEU A 104 1.66 9.50 -3.63
N LYS A 105 1.67 8.95 -4.84
CA LYS A 105 2.18 9.64 -6.03
C LYS A 105 1.38 10.91 -6.34
N ALA A 106 0.05 10.87 -6.15
CA ALA A 106 -0.84 12.00 -6.39
C ALA A 106 -0.69 13.11 -5.34
N HIS A 107 -0.44 12.76 -4.08
CA HIS A 107 -0.36 13.72 -2.98
C HIS A 107 1.05 14.28 -2.75
N ASP A 108 2.10 13.46 -2.86
CA ASP A 108 3.45 13.83 -2.42
C ASP A 108 4.45 14.03 -3.58
N ASN A 109 4.01 14.01 -4.85
CA ASN A 109 4.89 14.13 -6.05
C ASN A 109 6.12 13.21 -5.99
N VAL A 110 5.97 12.01 -5.41
CA VAL A 110 7.09 11.09 -5.20
C VAL A 110 7.51 10.46 -6.52
N ASP A 111 8.80 10.58 -6.85
CA ASP A 111 9.43 9.89 -7.98
C ASP A 111 9.59 8.38 -7.66
N PRO A 112 8.99 7.47 -8.43
CA PRO A 112 9.02 6.02 -8.20
C PRO A 112 10.40 5.34 -8.24
N SER A 113 11.44 6.08 -8.64
CA SER A 113 12.76 5.54 -8.97
C SER A 113 13.75 5.48 -7.80
N LEU A 114 13.36 5.87 -6.58
CA LEU A 114 14.17 5.73 -5.36
C LEU A 114 14.04 4.34 -4.70
#